data_AF-A0A378XBH5-F1
#
_entry.id   AF-A0A378XBH5-F1
#
_cell.length_a   1.000
_cell.length_b   1.000
_cell.length_c   1.000
_cell.angle_alpha   90.00
_cell.angle_beta   90.00
_cell.angle_gamma   90.00
#
_symmetry.space_group_name_H-M   'P 1'
#
loop_
_entity.id
_entity.type
_entity.pdbx_description
1 polymer ?
#
loop_
_entity_poly.entity_id
_entity_poly.type
_entity_poly.pdbx_seq_one_letter_code
_entity_poly.pdbx_strand_id
1 'polypeptide(L)'
;MKKNTIVIIFLFTVILVTTALVIFFYIFNFGTEPSNNHSDWGAFGDYFGGILNPFLAFIAFLGVLLSLNIQNKQLELIDDGQLAKEVLIIIKDIDKRIDELLKTDVSKQKNGSVLIHHMVSEAERVAGNGSSLEESDSYFEFKEYAQKSGKEVEAYTRQLRRLILNLYGFLKKFSQEKLGSYSPLIEYYKYKNSSLVLMLNDIDKFDDKDEVIGFFRMSDS
;
A
#
# COMPACT_ATOMS: atom_id res chain seq x y z
N MET A 1 -16.83 -24.76 7.22
CA MET A 1 -17.82 -25.67 7.85
C MET A 1 -17.36 -26.19 9.22
N LYS A 2 -16.14 -26.76 9.37
CA LYS A 2 -15.68 -27.33 10.66
C LYS A 2 -15.67 -26.35 11.86
N LYS A 3 -15.29 -25.08 11.66
CA LYS A 3 -15.22 -24.07 12.74
C LYS A 3 -16.58 -23.76 13.37
N ASN A 4 -17.63 -23.64 12.56
CA ASN A 4 -18.98 -23.32 13.06
C ASN A 4 -19.60 -24.50 13.81
N THR A 5 -19.35 -25.74 13.35
CA THR A 5 -19.78 -26.96 14.05
C THR A 5 -19.15 -27.07 15.44
N ILE A 6 -17.86 -26.75 15.57
CA ILE A 6 -17.17 -26.75 16.88
C ILE A 6 -17.77 -25.71 17.84
N VAL A 7 -18.07 -24.50 17.35
CA VAL A 7 -18.69 -23.45 18.16
C VAL A 7 -20.08 -23.87 18.64
N ILE A 8 -20.89 -24.48 17.78
CA ILE A 8 -22.23 -24.97 18.14
C ILE A 8 -22.15 -26.07 19.21
N ILE A 9 -21.24 -27.04 19.05
CA ILE A 9 -21.03 -28.10 20.03
C ILE A 9 -20.56 -27.52 21.38
N PHE A 10 -19.67 -26.53 21.35
CA PHE A 10 -19.20 -25.84 22.54
C PHE A 10 -20.35 -25.14 23.27
N LEU A 11 -21.17 -24.36 22.56
CA LEU A 11 -22.33 -23.67 23.15
C LEU A 11 -23.34 -24.65 23.75
N PHE A 12 -23.63 -25.75 23.06
CA PHE A 12 -24.54 -26.79 23.56
C PHE A 12 -23.98 -27.46 24.83
N THR A 13 -22.68 -27.72 24.85
CA THR A 13 -21.99 -28.29 26.03
C THR A 13 -22.05 -27.33 27.21
N VAL A 14 -21.80 -26.04 27.00
CA VAL A 14 -21.88 -25.02 28.06
C VAL A 14 -23.29 -24.96 28.65
N ILE A 15 -24.33 -24.98 27.83
CA ILE A 15 -25.74 -24.99 28.28
C ILE A 15 -26.03 -26.25 29.10
N LEU A 16 -25.59 -27.42 28.64
CA LEU A 16 -25.84 -28.69 29.33
C LEU A 16 -25.12 -28.77 30.69
N VAL A 17 -23.85 -28.33 30.74
CA VAL A 17 -23.06 -28.29 31.98
C VAL A 17 -23.63 -27.28 32.97
N THR A 18 -23.97 -26.07 32.52
CA THR A 18 -24.57 -25.05 33.41
C THR A 18 -25.91 -25.51 33.96
N THR A 19 -26.76 -26.13 33.15
CA THR A 19 -28.04 -26.71 33.60
C THR A 19 -27.83 -27.82 34.63
N ALA A 20 -26.88 -28.73 34.39
CA ALA A 20 -26.55 -29.80 35.33
C ALA A 20 -26.00 -29.25 36.67
N LEU A 21 -25.17 -28.19 36.62
CA LEU A 21 -24.66 -27.54 37.83
C LEU A 21 -25.77 -26.89 38.65
N VAL A 22 -26.71 -26.20 38.01
CA VAL A 22 -27.87 -25.59 38.70
C VAL A 22 -28.70 -26.66 39.41
N ILE A 23 -29.00 -27.77 38.73
CA ILE A 23 -29.75 -28.90 39.31
C ILE A 23 -28.97 -29.53 40.47
N PHE A 24 -27.66 -29.75 40.30
CA PHE A 24 -26.80 -30.31 41.35
C PHE A 24 -26.78 -29.44 42.60
N PHE A 25 -26.55 -28.13 42.46
CA PHE A 25 -26.54 -27.20 43.61
C PHE A 25 -27.91 -27.10 44.28
N TYR A 26 -29.00 -27.16 43.52
CA TYR A 26 -30.34 -27.23 44.09
C TYR A 26 -30.50 -28.49 44.96
N ILE A 27 -30.22 -29.68 44.41
CA ILE A 27 -30.38 -30.95 45.13
C ILE A 27 -29.48 -31.00 46.38
N PHE A 28 -28.24 -30.50 46.28
CA PHE A 28 -27.28 -30.49 47.37
C PHE A 28 -27.73 -29.62 48.56
N ASN A 29 -28.36 -28.47 48.30
CA ASN A 29 -28.76 -27.54 49.36
C ASN A 29 -30.19 -27.77 49.87
N PHE A 30 -31.10 -28.25 49.03
CA PHE A 30 -32.54 -28.31 49.32
C PHE A 30 -33.12 -29.74 49.28
N GLY A 31 -32.33 -30.74 48.89
CA GLY A 31 -32.77 -32.13 48.76
C GLY A 31 -33.40 -32.46 47.41
N THR A 32 -33.89 -33.69 47.26
CA THR A 32 -34.43 -34.21 45.99
C THR A 32 -35.91 -33.88 45.77
N GLU A 33 -36.62 -33.42 46.80
CA GLU A 33 -38.04 -33.08 46.70
C GLU A 33 -38.21 -31.63 46.20
N PRO A 34 -38.87 -31.41 45.04
CA PRO A 34 -39.19 -30.06 44.57
C PRO A 34 -40.11 -29.33 45.56
N SER A 35 -39.95 -28.02 45.75
CA SER A 35 -40.94 -27.27 46.51
C SER A 35 -42.30 -27.27 45.79
N ASN A 36 -43.37 -27.58 46.53
CA ASN A 36 -44.76 -27.47 46.05
C ASN A 36 -45.28 -26.03 46.08
N ASN A 37 -44.54 -25.09 46.67
CA ASN A 37 -44.91 -23.69 46.72
C ASN A 37 -44.27 -22.93 45.54
N HIS A 38 -45.09 -22.35 44.67
CA HIS A 38 -44.64 -21.56 43.53
C HIS A 38 -43.79 -20.34 43.94
N SER A 39 -43.98 -19.80 45.15
CA SER A 39 -43.19 -18.66 45.64
C SER A 39 -41.69 -18.96 45.77
N ASP A 40 -41.33 -20.21 46.10
CA ASP A 40 -39.94 -20.61 46.32
C ASP A 40 -39.17 -20.66 44.99
N TRP A 41 -39.85 -21.10 43.93
CA TRP A 41 -39.31 -21.09 42.56
C TRP A 41 -39.12 -19.66 42.01
N GLY A 42 -40.02 -18.74 42.38
CA GLY A 42 -39.86 -17.31 42.09
C GLY A 42 -38.59 -16.74 42.72
N ALA A 43 -38.43 -16.93 44.04
CA ALA A 43 -37.25 -16.44 44.76
C ALA A 43 -35.93 -17.06 44.28
N PHE A 44 -35.95 -18.35 43.93
CA PHE A 44 -34.80 -19.03 43.33
C PHE A 44 -34.43 -18.42 41.96
N GLY A 45 -35.43 -18.21 41.11
CA GLY A 45 -35.26 -17.54 39.81
C GLY A 45 -34.72 -16.12 39.96
N ASP A 46 -35.18 -15.37 40.96
CA ASP A 46 -34.72 -14.01 41.24
C ASP A 46 -33.25 -13.97 41.70
N TYR A 47 -32.82 -14.91 42.54
CA TYR A 47 -31.42 -15.02 42.96
C TYR A 47 -30.49 -15.35 41.77
N PHE A 48 -30.85 -16.37 40.99
CA PHE A 48 -30.07 -16.77 39.81
C PHE A 48 -30.07 -15.66 38.74
N GLY A 49 -31.22 -15.05 38.47
CA GLY A 49 -31.36 -13.92 37.55
C GLY A 49 -30.58 -12.68 38.03
N GLY A 50 -30.57 -12.42 39.34
CA GLY A 50 -29.84 -11.31 39.95
C GLY A 50 -28.32 -11.41 39.78
N ILE A 51 -27.76 -12.62 39.71
CA ILE A 51 -26.32 -12.85 39.49
C ILE A 51 -26.01 -13.02 37.99
N LEU A 52 -26.82 -13.80 37.28
CA LEU A 52 -26.59 -14.09 35.86
C LEU A 52 -26.79 -12.87 34.98
N ASN A 53 -27.78 -12.01 35.26
CA ASN A 53 -28.05 -10.86 34.40
C ASN A 53 -26.88 -9.87 34.34
N PRO A 54 -26.29 -9.41 35.47
CA PRO A 54 -25.10 -8.56 35.43
C PRO A 54 -23.90 -9.26 34.77
N PHE A 55 -23.70 -10.56 35.00
CA PHE A 55 -22.61 -11.31 34.40
C PHE A 55 -22.75 -11.43 32.88
N LEU A 56 -23.94 -11.77 32.39
CA LEU A 56 -24.25 -11.83 30.97
C LEU A 56 -24.16 -10.44 30.32
N ALA A 57 -24.66 -9.41 31.00
CA ALA A 57 -24.54 -8.02 30.54
C ALA A 57 -23.06 -7.60 30.42
N PHE A 58 -22.21 -8.00 31.37
CA PHE A 58 -20.77 -7.75 31.31
C PHE A 58 -20.09 -8.49 30.14
N ILE A 59 -20.43 -9.77 29.91
CA ILE A 59 -19.93 -10.52 28.75
C ILE A 59 -20.38 -9.87 27.44
N ALA A 60 -21.65 -9.45 27.36
CA ALA A 60 -22.18 -8.76 26.19
C ALA A 60 -21.43 -7.43 25.95
N PHE A 61 -21.18 -6.66 27.01
CA PHE A 61 -20.38 -5.44 26.94
C PHE A 61 -18.94 -5.71 26.45
N LEU A 62 -18.28 -6.74 26.96
CA LEU A 62 -16.96 -7.15 26.48
C LEU A 62 -17.00 -7.57 25.00
N GLY A 63 -18.06 -8.26 24.57
CA GLY A 63 -18.28 -8.63 23.17
C GLY A 63 -18.40 -7.41 22.26
N VAL A 64 -19.12 -6.38 22.71
CA VAL A 64 -19.20 -5.09 22.00
C VAL A 64 -17.83 -4.40 21.97
N LEU A 65 -17.11 -4.33 23.08
CA LEU A 65 -15.79 -3.70 23.13
C LEU A 65 -14.77 -4.39 22.22
N LEU A 66 -14.78 -5.73 22.19
CA LEU A 66 -13.97 -6.51 21.26
C LEU A 66 -14.37 -6.24 19.80
N SER A 67 -15.68 -6.18 19.54
CA SER A 67 -16.20 -5.89 18.20
C SER A 67 -15.81 -4.50 17.73
N LEU A 68 -15.88 -3.48 18.59
CA LEU A 68 -15.43 -2.12 18.31
C LEU A 68 -13.94 -2.07 18.00
N ASN A 69 -13.11 -2.78 18.78
CA ASN A 69 -11.67 -2.86 18.51
C ASN A 69 -11.38 -3.50 17.14
N ILE A 70 -12.08 -4.57 16.79
CA ILE A 70 -11.95 -5.21 15.47
C ILE A 70 -12.43 -4.27 14.35
N GLN A 71 -13.54 -3.56 14.56
CA GLN A 71 -14.07 -2.59 13.59
C GLN A 71 -13.08 -1.43 13.37
N ASN A 72 -12.49 -0.87 14.43
CA ASN A 72 -11.49 0.19 14.31
C ASN A 72 -10.29 -0.25 13.49
N LYS A 73 -9.76 -1.46 13.74
CA LYS A 73 -8.66 -2.03 12.94
C LYS A 73 -9.04 -2.24 11.47
N GLN A 74 -10.29 -2.64 11.20
CA GLN A 74 -10.76 -2.77 9.82
C GLN A 74 -10.85 -1.40 9.12
N LEU A 75 -11.26 -0.35 9.83
CA LEU A 75 -11.29 1.01 9.30
C LEU A 75 -9.89 1.50 8.95
N GLU A 76 -8.90 1.30 9.83
CA GLU A 76 -7.49 1.64 9.56
C GLU A 76 -6.95 0.92 8.32
N LEU A 77 -7.19 -0.39 8.20
CA LEU A 77 -6.78 -1.16 7.01
C LEU A 77 -7.45 -0.70 5.70
N ILE A 78 -8.70 -0.23 5.78
CA ILE A 78 -9.41 0.32 4.63
C ILE A 78 -8.79 1.66 4.22
N ASP A 79 -8.48 2.53 5.19
CA ASP A 79 -7.87 3.84 4.96
C ASP A 79 -6.49 3.69 4.31
N ASP A 80 -5.63 2.83 4.86
CA ASP A 80 -4.32 2.47 4.29
C ASP A 80 -4.45 1.94 2.84
N GLY A 81 -5.48 1.14 2.60
CA GLY A 81 -5.80 0.61 1.28
C GLY A 81 -6.24 1.68 0.28
N GLN A 82 -6.96 2.71 0.73
CA GLN A 82 -7.39 3.84 -0.10
C GLN A 82 -6.21 4.76 -0.44
N LEU A 83 -5.42 5.15 0.56
CA LEU A 83 -4.22 5.96 0.36
C LEU A 83 -3.27 5.32 -0.66
N ALA A 84 -3.03 4.01 -0.54
CA ALA A 84 -2.18 3.27 -1.48
C ALA A 84 -2.73 3.29 -2.92
N LYS A 85 -4.06 3.25 -3.10
CA LYS A 85 -4.70 3.35 -4.42
C LYS A 85 -4.56 4.75 -5.00
N GLU A 86 -4.74 5.79 -4.21
CA GLU A 86 -4.57 7.18 -4.66
C GLU A 86 -3.14 7.45 -5.11
N VAL A 87 -2.15 7.03 -4.32
CA VAL A 87 -0.73 7.13 -4.68
C VAL A 87 -0.44 6.38 -5.99
N LEU A 88 -1.01 5.19 -6.18
CA LEU A 88 -0.85 4.43 -7.43
C LEU A 88 -1.48 5.15 -8.63
N ILE A 89 -2.63 5.79 -8.47
CA ILE A 89 -3.27 6.59 -9.54
C ILE A 89 -2.35 7.75 -9.93
N ILE A 90 -1.78 8.45 -8.95
CA ILE A 90 -0.86 9.56 -9.19
C ILE A 90 0.41 9.06 -9.91
N ILE A 91 1.00 7.96 -9.46
CA ILE A 91 2.17 7.35 -10.12
C ILE A 91 1.85 7.00 -11.57
N LYS A 92 0.69 6.38 -11.84
CA LYS A 92 0.25 6.04 -13.20
C LYS A 92 0.00 7.27 -14.08
N ASP A 93 -0.55 8.35 -13.52
CA ASP A 93 -0.72 9.60 -14.24
C ASP A 93 0.63 10.24 -14.61
N ILE A 94 1.56 10.30 -13.65
CA ILE A 94 2.93 10.78 -13.91
C ILE A 94 3.60 9.93 -15.00
N ASP A 95 3.50 8.61 -14.92
CA ASP A 95 4.05 7.68 -15.90
C ASP A 95 3.47 7.89 -17.30
N LYS A 96 2.15 8.07 -17.41
CA LYS A 96 1.49 8.39 -18.67
C LYS A 96 2.02 9.69 -19.27
N ARG A 97 2.18 10.74 -18.46
CA ARG A 97 2.70 12.04 -18.92
C ARG A 97 4.17 11.95 -19.34
N ILE A 98 4.96 11.10 -18.70
CA ILE A 98 6.33 10.77 -19.14
C ILE A 98 6.26 10.10 -20.52
N ASP A 99 5.46 9.05 -20.68
CA ASP A 99 5.33 8.30 -21.94
C ASP A 99 4.85 9.20 -23.10
N GLU A 100 3.96 10.16 -22.83
CA GLU A 100 3.52 11.16 -23.81
C GLU A 100 4.67 12.09 -24.25
N LEU A 101 5.45 12.61 -23.30
CA LEU A 101 6.60 13.46 -23.61
C LEU A 101 7.71 12.70 -24.35
N LEU A 102 7.95 11.44 -23.99
CA LEU A 102 8.93 10.58 -24.65
C LEU A 102 8.64 10.32 -26.13
N LYS A 103 7.38 10.49 -26.55
CA LYS A 103 6.93 10.41 -27.95
C LYS A 103 6.99 11.74 -28.70
N THR A 104 7.50 12.80 -28.07
CA THR A 104 7.67 14.10 -28.73
C THR A 104 8.78 14.02 -29.76
N ASP A 105 8.51 14.51 -30.97
CA ASP A 105 9.51 14.60 -32.03
C ASP A 105 10.43 15.79 -31.79
N VAL A 106 11.73 15.51 -31.85
CA VAL A 106 12.81 16.49 -31.70
C VAL A 106 13.67 16.57 -32.96
N SER A 107 13.27 15.93 -34.07
CA SER A 107 13.95 16.07 -35.35
C SER A 107 13.73 17.48 -35.91
N LYS A 108 14.82 18.21 -36.13
CA LYS A 108 14.76 19.51 -36.79
C LYS A 108 14.77 19.33 -38.30
N GLN A 109 13.59 19.12 -38.90
CA GLN A 109 13.34 19.15 -40.36
C GLN A 109 14.24 18.27 -41.25
N LYS A 110 15.12 17.41 -40.69
CA LYS A 110 15.86 16.38 -41.42
C LYS A 110 14.92 15.19 -41.67
N ASN A 111 15.10 14.49 -42.81
CA ASN A 111 14.33 13.29 -43.14
C ASN A 111 14.39 12.27 -41.98
N GLY A 112 13.26 12.04 -41.31
CA GLY A 112 13.12 11.08 -40.21
C GLY A 112 12.46 11.69 -38.97
N SER A 113 11.74 10.86 -38.20
CA SER A 113 11.20 11.23 -36.90
C SER A 113 12.16 10.77 -35.81
N VAL A 114 12.67 11.70 -35.01
CA VAL A 114 13.59 11.40 -33.89
C VAL A 114 12.86 11.76 -32.62
N LEU A 115 12.39 10.77 -31.89
CA LEU A 115 11.63 10.97 -30.67
C LEU A 115 12.56 11.05 -29.45
N ILE A 116 12.11 11.69 -28.38
CA ILE A 116 12.90 11.79 -27.13
C ILE A 116 13.30 10.39 -26.60
N HIS A 117 12.46 9.37 -26.72
CA HIS A 117 12.83 8.02 -26.28
C HIS A 117 14.03 7.43 -27.06
N HIS A 118 14.26 7.83 -28.32
CA HIS A 118 15.49 7.44 -29.04
C HIS A 118 16.73 8.09 -28.38
N MET A 119 16.60 9.33 -27.89
CA MET A 119 17.68 10.02 -27.17
C MET A 119 17.93 9.42 -25.79
N VAL A 120 16.89 8.90 -25.14
CA VAL A 120 17.03 8.15 -23.87
C VAL A 120 17.85 6.88 -24.09
N SER A 121 17.53 6.09 -25.13
CA SER A 121 18.29 4.89 -25.49
C SER A 121 19.73 5.20 -25.86
N GLU A 122 19.96 6.33 -26.54
CA GLU A 122 21.30 6.75 -26.94
C GLU A 122 22.14 7.25 -25.75
N ALA A 123 21.53 7.94 -24.79
CA ALA A 123 22.17 8.31 -23.53
C ALA A 123 22.63 7.07 -22.74
N GLU A 124 21.79 6.02 -22.69
CA GLU A 124 22.12 4.75 -22.06
C GLU A 124 23.30 4.06 -22.77
N ARG A 125 23.30 4.03 -24.11
CA ARG A 125 24.40 3.48 -24.90
C ARG A 125 25.74 4.18 -24.59
N VAL A 126 25.73 5.52 -24.57
CA VAL A 126 26.91 6.34 -24.27
C VAL A 126 27.40 6.10 -22.83
N ALA A 127 26.48 5.98 -21.87
CA ALA A 127 26.82 5.71 -20.47
C ALA A 127 27.40 4.31 -20.24
N GLY A 128 26.93 3.29 -20.98
CA GLY A 128 27.33 1.89 -20.81
C GLY A 128 28.67 1.50 -21.46
N ASN A 129 29.05 2.15 -22.58
CA ASN A 129 30.15 1.65 -23.42
C ASN A 129 31.42 2.52 -23.42
N GLY A 130 31.47 3.62 -22.66
CA GLY A 130 32.61 4.54 -22.70
C GLY A 130 32.86 5.14 -24.10
N SER A 131 31.86 5.08 -24.98
CA SER A 131 31.89 5.64 -26.33
C SER A 131 32.06 7.15 -26.26
N SER A 132 32.94 7.72 -27.07
CA SER A 132 33.08 9.17 -27.14
C SER A 132 31.77 9.79 -27.65
N LEU A 133 31.38 10.93 -27.07
CA LEU A 133 30.24 11.76 -27.51
C LEU A 133 30.32 12.13 -29.01
N GLU A 134 31.48 11.93 -29.64
CA GLU A 134 31.76 12.16 -31.06
C GLU A 134 31.07 11.16 -32.01
N GLU A 135 30.62 10.00 -31.51
CA GLU A 135 29.95 8.98 -32.35
C GLU A 135 28.43 9.17 -32.46
N SER A 136 27.84 10.19 -31.81
CA SER A 136 26.38 10.42 -31.82
C SER A 136 26.01 11.88 -32.07
N ASP A 137 26.08 12.29 -33.34
CA ASP A 137 25.70 13.65 -33.78
C ASP A 137 24.31 14.07 -33.28
N SER A 138 23.35 13.15 -33.27
CA SER A 138 21.96 13.44 -32.89
C SER A 138 21.78 13.66 -31.38
N TYR A 139 22.44 12.86 -30.54
CA TYR A 139 22.38 13.03 -29.09
C TYR A 139 23.13 14.28 -28.63
N PHE A 140 24.28 14.56 -29.24
CA PHE A 140 25.03 15.78 -28.96
C PHE A 140 24.21 17.04 -29.31
N GLU A 141 23.60 17.09 -30.50
CA GLU A 141 22.73 18.20 -30.91
C GLU A 141 21.51 18.34 -29.99
N PHE A 142 20.88 17.22 -29.61
CA PHE A 142 19.78 17.20 -28.66
C PHE A 142 20.17 17.78 -27.29
N LYS A 143 21.31 17.33 -26.73
CA LYS A 143 21.83 17.79 -25.45
C LYS A 143 22.12 19.30 -25.48
N GLU A 144 22.75 19.79 -26.53
CA GLU A 144 23.03 21.21 -26.70
C GLU A 144 21.73 22.05 -26.71
N TYR A 145 20.68 21.59 -27.38
CA TYR A 145 19.39 22.28 -27.34
C TYR A 145 18.66 22.15 -26.02
N ALA A 146 18.79 21.02 -25.33
CA ALA A 146 18.21 20.82 -24.01
C ALA A 146 18.82 21.77 -22.96
N GLN A 147 20.07 22.20 -23.16
CA GLN A 147 20.77 23.15 -22.27
C GLN A 147 20.54 24.62 -22.63
N LYS A 148 20.02 24.92 -23.83
CA LYS A 148 19.77 26.30 -24.28
C LYS A 148 18.36 26.75 -23.92
N SER A 149 18.27 27.74 -23.02
CA SER A 149 16.99 28.34 -22.61
C SER A 149 16.18 28.84 -23.80
N GLY A 150 14.88 28.55 -23.79
CA GLY A 150 13.94 29.00 -24.83
C GLY A 150 13.89 28.11 -26.07
N LYS A 151 14.55 26.94 -26.06
CA LYS A 151 14.33 25.89 -27.06
C LYS A 151 13.19 24.96 -26.63
N GLU A 152 12.43 24.47 -27.59
CA GLU A 152 11.35 23.50 -27.33
C GLU A 152 11.87 22.24 -26.62
N VAL A 153 13.04 21.75 -27.04
CA VAL A 153 13.71 20.60 -26.41
C VAL A 153 14.00 20.84 -24.93
N GLU A 154 14.48 22.03 -24.55
CA GLU A 154 14.70 22.39 -23.13
C GLU A 154 13.39 22.36 -22.35
N ALA A 155 12.29 22.85 -22.92
CA ALA A 155 10.99 22.82 -22.24
C ALA A 155 10.53 21.37 -21.97
N TYR A 156 10.70 20.47 -22.94
CA TYR A 156 10.35 19.06 -22.78
C TYR A 156 11.23 18.35 -21.74
N THR A 157 12.55 18.57 -21.78
CA THR A 157 13.48 17.92 -20.84
C THR A 157 13.32 18.46 -19.42
N ARG A 158 13.05 19.76 -19.25
CA ARG A 158 12.68 20.35 -17.96
C ARG A 158 11.38 19.78 -17.41
N GLN A 159 10.38 19.56 -18.26
CA GLN A 159 9.12 18.93 -17.84
C GLN A 159 9.33 17.46 -17.44
N LEU A 160 10.09 16.69 -18.21
CA LEU A 160 10.48 15.31 -17.88
C LEU A 160 11.22 15.25 -16.53
N ARG A 161 12.16 16.16 -16.29
CA ARG A 161 12.85 16.29 -14.99
C ARG A 161 11.87 16.46 -13.84
N ARG A 162 10.91 17.39 -13.96
CA ARG A 162 9.90 17.62 -12.92
C ARG A 162 9.06 16.39 -12.66
N LEU A 163 8.64 15.67 -13.71
CA LEU A 163 7.86 14.44 -13.57
C LEU A 163 8.67 13.33 -12.87
N ILE A 164 9.95 13.17 -13.22
CA ILE A 164 10.85 12.21 -12.56
C ILE A 164 11.05 12.54 -11.08
N LEU A 165 11.25 13.81 -10.73
CA LEU A 165 11.38 14.22 -9.32
C LEU A 165 10.08 14.01 -8.53
N ASN A 166 8.92 14.26 -9.14
CA ASN A 166 7.63 13.96 -8.53
C ASN A 166 7.46 12.45 -8.33
N LEU A 167 7.76 11.64 -9.36
CA LEU A 167 7.71 10.18 -9.29
C LEU A 167 8.61 9.65 -8.17
N TYR A 168 9.84 10.15 -8.09
CA TYR A 168 10.78 9.86 -7.01
C TYR A 168 10.18 10.15 -5.63
N GLY A 169 9.63 11.36 -5.43
CA GLY A 169 9.02 11.75 -4.16
C GLY A 169 7.87 10.83 -3.75
N PHE A 170 6.97 10.50 -4.69
CA PHE A 170 5.85 9.57 -4.41
C PHE A 170 6.34 8.16 -4.12
N LEU A 171 7.28 7.62 -4.89
CA LEU A 171 7.82 6.27 -4.67
C LEU A 171 8.59 6.17 -3.35
N LYS A 172 9.37 7.20 -2.99
CA LYS A 172 10.10 7.27 -1.72
C LYS A 172 9.16 7.30 -0.52
N LYS A 173 8.15 8.17 -0.55
CA LYS A 173 7.14 8.26 0.52
C LYS A 173 6.37 6.94 0.65
N PHE A 174 5.95 6.36 -0.48
CA PHE A 174 5.26 5.08 -0.51
C PHE A 174 6.10 3.93 0.07
N SER A 175 7.42 3.92 -0.18
CA SER A 175 8.35 2.96 0.40
C SER A 175 8.53 3.10 1.91
N GLN A 176 8.47 4.32 2.44
CA GLN A 176 8.68 4.60 3.87
C GLN A 176 7.45 4.25 4.72
N GLU A 177 6.25 4.50 4.19
CA GLU A 177 4.99 4.22 4.88
C GLU A 177 4.65 2.71 4.91
N LYS A 178 4.99 1.96 3.86
CA LYS A 178 4.83 0.50 3.84
C LYS A 178 6.12 -0.20 4.28
N LEU A 179 6.30 -0.35 5.60
CA LEU A 179 7.41 -1.05 6.26
C LEU A 179 7.92 -2.27 5.44
N GLY A 180 9.12 -2.13 4.87
CA GLY A 180 10.06 -3.24 4.64
C GLY A 180 9.73 -4.29 3.59
N SER A 181 8.62 -4.23 2.87
CA SER A 181 8.34 -5.19 1.78
C SER A 181 8.83 -4.67 0.44
N TYR A 182 9.76 -5.42 -0.16
CA TYR A 182 10.00 -5.50 -1.60
C TYR A 182 8.68 -5.26 -2.35
N SER A 183 8.56 -4.10 -3.00
CA SER A 183 7.40 -3.76 -3.82
C SER A 183 7.81 -3.90 -5.27
N PRO A 184 7.35 -4.94 -5.99
CA PRO A 184 7.61 -5.11 -7.42
C PRO A 184 7.26 -3.86 -8.24
N LEU A 185 6.31 -3.05 -7.75
CA LEU A 185 5.92 -1.77 -8.33
C LEU A 185 7.06 -0.74 -8.28
N ILE A 186 7.69 -0.57 -7.12
CA ILE A 186 8.79 0.39 -6.94
C ILE A 186 9.96 -0.02 -7.83
N GLU A 187 10.29 -1.31 -7.85
CA GLU A 187 11.36 -1.82 -8.71
C GLU A 187 11.06 -1.64 -10.19
N TYR A 188 9.83 -1.93 -10.61
CA TYR A 188 9.39 -1.70 -11.98
C TYR A 188 9.59 -0.24 -12.40
N TYR A 189 9.15 0.74 -11.59
CA TYR A 189 9.31 2.15 -11.93
C TYR A 189 10.74 2.65 -11.80
N LYS A 190 11.54 2.10 -10.87
CA LYS A 190 12.98 2.33 -10.80
C LYS A 190 13.65 1.92 -12.10
N TYR A 191 13.44 0.67 -12.50
CA TYR A 191 14.00 0.09 -13.71
C TYR A 191 13.53 0.83 -14.98
N LYS A 192 12.22 1.05 -15.13
CA LYS A 192 11.64 1.71 -16.31
C LYS A 192 12.25 3.09 -16.58
N ASN A 193 12.59 3.82 -15.51
CA ASN A 193 13.04 5.22 -15.61
C ASN A 193 14.56 5.40 -15.46
N SER A 194 15.33 4.32 -15.30
CA SER A 194 16.78 4.40 -15.06
C SER A 194 17.51 5.15 -16.19
N SER A 195 17.27 4.76 -17.45
CA SER A 195 17.87 5.37 -18.64
C SER A 195 17.46 6.84 -18.81
N LEU A 196 16.19 7.15 -18.52
CA LEU A 196 15.68 8.53 -18.57
C LEU A 196 16.37 9.41 -17.51
N VAL A 197 16.56 8.90 -16.29
CA VAL A 197 17.28 9.60 -15.23
C VAL A 197 18.75 9.84 -15.61
N LEU A 198 19.40 8.86 -16.24
CA LEU A 198 20.76 9.03 -16.74
C LEU A 198 20.85 10.14 -17.79
N MET A 199 19.96 10.12 -18.79
CA MET A 199 19.88 11.18 -19.81
C MET A 199 19.66 12.56 -19.19
N LEU A 200 18.69 12.69 -18.28
CA LEU A 200 18.39 13.96 -17.64
C LEU A 200 19.58 14.47 -16.83
N ASN A 201 20.26 13.59 -16.09
CA ASN A 201 21.47 13.97 -15.35
C ASN A 201 22.61 14.41 -16.28
N ASP A 202 22.72 13.81 -17.47
CA ASP A 202 23.73 14.19 -18.45
C ASP A 202 23.46 15.56 -19.08
N ILE A 203 22.19 15.91 -19.29
CA ILE A 203 21.75 17.24 -19.75
C ILE A 203 22.04 18.30 -18.69
N ASP A 204 21.59 18.07 -17.46
CA ASP A 204 21.77 18.99 -16.34
C ASP A 204 21.84 18.18 -15.03
N LYS A 205 22.79 18.46 -14.15
CA LYS A 205 22.96 17.61 -12.96
C LYS A 205 21.77 17.79 -12.02
N PHE A 206 21.33 16.73 -11.37
CA PHE A 206 20.37 16.86 -10.27
C PHE A 206 21.06 17.49 -9.06
N ASP A 207 20.38 18.38 -8.33
CA ASP A 207 20.92 18.97 -7.10
C ASP A 207 21.28 17.88 -6.08
N ASP A 208 20.35 16.95 -5.83
CA ASP A 208 20.54 15.77 -4.97
C ASP A 208 20.92 14.53 -5.79
N LYS A 209 21.97 14.65 -6.61
CA LYS A 209 22.39 13.63 -7.58
C LYS A 209 22.47 12.22 -7.00
N ASP A 210 23.20 12.04 -5.89
CA ASP A 210 23.46 10.71 -5.35
C ASP A 210 22.19 10.05 -4.82
N GLU A 211 21.23 10.83 -4.34
CA GLU A 211 19.98 10.32 -3.81
C GLU A 211 19.01 9.93 -4.94
N VAL A 212 18.80 10.81 -5.91
CA VAL A 212 17.87 10.57 -7.03
C VAL A 212 18.43 9.48 -7.94
N ILE A 213 19.68 9.59 -8.37
CA ILE A 213 20.29 8.58 -9.25
C ILE A 213 20.46 7.26 -8.49
N GLY A 214 20.89 7.29 -7.23
CA GLY A 214 20.99 6.09 -6.40
C GLY A 214 19.65 5.37 -6.24
N PHE A 215 18.55 6.12 -6.15
CA PHE A 215 17.21 5.54 -6.09
C PHE A 215 16.82 4.82 -7.38
N PHE A 216 17.04 5.42 -8.56
CA PHE A 216 16.67 4.81 -9.85
C PHE A 216 17.72 3.85 -10.41
N ARG A 217 18.93 3.82 -9.85
CA ARG A 217 19.95 2.83 -10.19
C ARG A 217 19.42 1.42 -9.91
N MET A 218 19.69 0.53 -10.86
CA MET A 218 19.59 -0.91 -10.62
C MET A 218 20.48 -1.24 -9.43
N SER A 219 19.93 -1.91 -8.40
CA SER A 219 20.81 -2.65 -7.51
C SER A 219 21.32 -3.82 -8.33
N ASP A 220 22.63 -3.90 -8.53
CA ASP A 220 23.25 -5.11 -9.04
C ASP A 220 22.78 -6.26 -8.14
N SER A 221 21.98 -7.15 -8.71
CA SER A 221 21.57 -8.42 -8.09
C SER A 221 22.75 -9.37 -8.04
#